data_AF-A0A539D3C1-F1
#
_entry.id   AF-A0A539D3C1-F1
#
_cell.length_a   1.000
_cell.length_b   1.000
_cell.length_c   1.000
_cell.angle_alpha   90.00
_cell.angle_beta   90.00
_cell.angle_gamma   90.00
#
_symmetry.space_group_name_H-M   'P 1'
#
loop_
_entity.id
_entity.type
_entity.pdbx_description
1 polymer ?
#
loop_
_entity_poly.entity_id
_entity_poly.type
_entity_poly.pdbx_seq_one_letter_code
_entity_poly.pdbx_strand_id
1 'polypeptide(L)'
;GSIIVVGLTLSVDLPITPGAVQPMSMASFFSGSDAFVARLSGDGSTLLGSTYLGGRLTDDARDVAIGPGNRIFVVGKTKSVDLPVTPGVFQPDFSGDTSSPSPPYEAFVARLTPNLDVLEYLTYLGGSAAEDGGFDIAVDSAGVAVVAGRTSSAFFPFTKGALFEQKASSMTPSSAVSTPPARGCSIRRTSVAPRRKWTTKRSP
;
A
#
# COMPACT_ATOMS: atom_id res chain seq x y z
N GLY A 1 0.78 19.47 -15.02
CA GLY A 1 0.56 18.31 -14.13
C GLY A 1 -0.10 18.78 -12.85
N SER A 2 -0.34 17.88 -11.90
CA SER A 2 -0.73 18.22 -10.52
C SER A 2 0.25 17.58 -9.54
N ILE A 3 0.41 18.16 -8.37
CA ILE A 3 1.22 17.61 -7.28
C ILE A 3 0.28 16.97 -6.28
N ILE A 4 0.59 15.76 -5.81
CA ILE A 4 -0.13 15.11 -4.72
C ILE A 4 0.78 15.08 -3.50
N VAL A 5 0.23 15.46 -2.35
CA VAL A 5 0.90 15.43 -1.05
C VAL A 5 0.06 14.57 -0.12
N VAL A 6 0.72 13.66 0.57
CA VAL A 6 0.11 12.84 1.61
C VAL A 6 0.94 12.90 2.87
N GLY A 7 0.32 12.64 4.01
CA GLY A 7 1.00 12.57 5.29
C GLY A 7 0.02 12.37 6.43
N LEU A 8 0.46 12.75 7.63
CA LEU A 8 -0.38 12.86 8.81
C LEU A 8 -0.53 14.33 9.22
N THR A 9 -1.63 14.66 9.89
CA THR A 9 -1.87 15.98 10.47
C THR A 9 -2.47 15.86 11.87
N LEU A 10 -2.09 16.78 12.74
CA LEU A 10 -2.74 17.01 14.04
C LEU A 10 -3.66 18.24 14.00
N SER A 11 -3.65 18.97 12.89
CA SER A 11 -4.51 20.14 12.68
C SER A 11 -5.92 19.67 12.34
N VAL A 12 -6.91 20.35 12.90
CA VAL A 12 -8.34 20.11 12.67
C VAL A 12 -8.93 21.06 11.62
N ASP A 13 -8.09 21.93 11.06
CA ASP A 13 -8.45 23.07 10.21
C ASP A 13 -7.61 23.16 8.93
N LEU A 14 -7.12 22.03 8.41
CA LEU A 14 -6.54 21.97 7.07
C LEU A 14 -7.43 22.68 6.05
N PRO A 15 -6.84 23.41 5.08
CA PRO A 15 -7.60 23.93 3.95
C PRO A 15 -8.27 22.76 3.23
N ILE A 16 -9.60 22.72 3.24
CA ILE A 16 -10.42 21.71 2.56
C ILE A 16 -11.14 22.32 1.35
N THR A 17 -11.43 21.49 0.35
CA THR A 17 -12.26 21.89 -0.80
C THR A 17 -13.70 21.41 -0.63
N PRO A 18 -14.70 22.11 -1.21
CA PRO A 18 -16.07 21.63 -1.22
C PRO A 18 -16.17 20.19 -1.75
N GLY A 19 -16.91 19.34 -1.03
CA GLY A 19 -17.09 17.94 -1.39
C GLY A 19 -15.98 16.99 -0.91
N ALA A 20 -14.97 17.46 -0.17
CA ALA A 20 -13.93 16.60 0.41
C ALA A 20 -14.51 15.34 1.09
N VAL A 21 -13.88 14.18 0.84
CA VAL A 21 -14.29 12.87 1.43
C VAL A 21 -14.52 12.97 2.94
N GLN A 22 -13.58 13.58 3.66
CA GLN A 22 -13.73 13.97 5.05
C GLN A 22 -13.35 15.45 5.18
N PRO A 23 -14.31 16.35 5.46
CA PRO A 23 -14.05 17.78 5.59
C PRO A 23 -13.48 18.15 6.97
N MET A 24 -13.48 17.25 7.94
CA MET A 24 -12.96 17.50 9.28
C MET A 24 -12.22 16.27 9.78
N SER A 25 -11.24 16.52 10.65
CA SER A 25 -10.55 15.47 11.37
C SER A 25 -11.52 14.68 12.26
N MET A 26 -11.40 13.35 12.23
CA MET A 26 -12.10 12.43 13.15
C MET A 26 -11.21 12.06 14.35
N ALA A 27 -9.90 12.30 14.24
CA ALA A 27 -8.93 12.04 15.29
C ALA A 27 -9.25 12.78 16.59
N SER A 28 -9.06 12.08 17.72
CA SER A 28 -9.25 12.69 19.03
C SER A 28 -8.14 13.73 19.31
N PHE A 29 -8.53 14.96 19.68
CA PHE A 29 -7.66 16.12 19.91
C PHE A 29 -6.40 15.91 20.79
N PHE A 30 -6.37 14.86 21.61
CA PHE A 30 -5.30 14.62 22.59
C PHE A 30 -4.38 13.44 22.24
N SER A 31 -4.69 12.65 21.22
CA SER A 31 -3.95 11.40 20.97
C SER A 31 -4.06 10.82 19.55
N GLY A 32 -4.78 11.46 18.64
CA GLY A 32 -4.91 11.01 17.25
C GLY A 32 -4.29 12.00 16.27
N SER A 33 -3.89 11.47 15.11
CA SER A 33 -3.62 12.25 13.90
C SER A 33 -4.42 11.61 12.78
N ASP A 34 -4.90 12.40 11.84
CA ASP A 34 -5.49 11.84 10.64
C ASP A 34 -4.47 11.83 9.52
N ALA A 35 -4.61 10.87 8.60
CA ALA A 35 -3.95 11.02 7.33
C ALA A 35 -4.61 12.17 6.57
N PHE A 36 -3.87 12.80 5.67
CA PHE A 36 -4.45 13.76 4.74
C PHE A 36 -3.95 13.51 3.33
N VAL A 37 -4.75 13.96 2.37
CA VAL A 37 -4.40 13.99 0.95
C VAL A 37 -4.68 15.39 0.45
N ALA A 38 -3.70 16.03 -0.16
CA ALA A 38 -3.82 17.33 -0.80
C ALA A 38 -3.35 17.26 -2.26
N ARG A 39 -4.08 17.93 -3.14
CA ARG A 39 -3.77 18.04 -4.56
C ARG A 39 -3.57 19.50 -4.91
N LEU A 40 -2.39 19.83 -5.42
CA LEU A 40 -2.01 21.17 -5.84
C LEU A 40 -1.92 21.24 -7.37
N SER A 41 -2.03 22.44 -7.92
CA SER A 41 -1.65 22.72 -9.29
C SER A 41 -0.17 22.38 -9.53
N GLY A 42 0.20 22.11 -10.78
CA GLY A 42 1.56 21.65 -11.12
C GLY A 42 2.66 22.67 -10.87
N ASP A 43 2.29 23.94 -10.73
CA ASP A 43 3.15 25.05 -10.32
C ASP A 43 3.09 25.31 -8.80
N GLY A 44 2.28 24.56 -8.06
CA GLY A 44 2.10 24.69 -6.60
C GLY A 44 1.30 25.91 -6.14
N SER A 45 0.75 26.73 -7.06
CA SER A 45 0.10 28.00 -6.72
C SER A 45 -1.33 27.86 -6.18
N THR A 46 -2.00 26.74 -6.45
CA THR A 46 -3.43 26.55 -6.16
C THR A 46 -3.67 25.20 -5.50
N LEU A 47 -4.48 25.20 -4.43
CA LEU A 47 -5.05 23.98 -3.87
C LEU A 47 -6.27 23.55 -4.70
N LEU A 48 -6.11 22.44 -5.42
CA LEU A 48 -7.16 21.87 -6.28
C LEU A 48 -8.10 20.94 -5.52
N GLY A 49 -7.62 20.33 -4.44
CA GLY A 49 -8.38 19.41 -3.61
C GLY A 49 -7.67 19.13 -2.29
N SER A 50 -8.40 18.89 -1.20
CA SER A 50 -7.82 18.42 0.06
C SER A 50 -8.87 17.73 0.91
N THR A 51 -8.47 16.65 1.57
CA THR A 51 -9.33 15.86 2.46
C THR A 51 -8.52 15.26 3.61
N TYR A 52 -9.17 15.08 4.75
CA TYR A 52 -8.72 14.12 5.75
C TYR A 52 -8.99 12.68 5.27
N LEU A 53 -8.29 11.73 5.85
CA LEU A 53 -8.52 10.30 5.67
C LEU A 53 -8.13 9.57 6.95
N GLY A 54 -9.10 9.32 7.82
CA GLY A 54 -8.85 8.70 9.11
C GLY A 54 -10.10 8.42 9.94
N GLY A 55 -9.88 7.86 11.11
CA GLY A 55 -10.88 7.54 12.13
C GLY A 55 -10.55 8.23 13.44
N ARG A 56 -10.92 7.63 14.58
CA ARG A 56 -10.76 8.34 15.87
C ARG A 56 -9.35 8.31 16.46
N LEU A 57 -8.47 7.46 15.95
CA LEU A 57 -7.13 7.22 16.48
C LEU A 57 -6.06 7.77 15.52
N THR A 58 -4.88 7.14 15.47
CA THR A 58 -3.74 7.62 14.69
C THR A 58 -3.73 6.97 13.31
N ASP A 59 -3.76 7.80 12.27
CA ASP A 59 -3.77 7.41 10.88
C ASP A 59 -2.67 8.16 10.12
N ASP A 60 -1.86 7.41 9.37
CA ASP A 60 -0.74 7.95 8.61
C ASP A 60 -0.82 7.50 7.16
N ALA A 61 -0.95 8.43 6.22
CA ALA A 61 -0.66 8.14 4.82
C ALA A 61 0.86 8.15 4.64
N ARG A 62 1.40 7.07 4.06
CA ARG A 62 2.84 6.83 3.94
C ARG A 62 3.34 7.01 2.51
N ASP A 63 2.53 6.64 1.53
CA ASP A 63 2.87 6.83 0.13
C ASP A 63 1.62 6.97 -0.74
N VAL A 64 1.81 7.49 -1.96
CA VAL A 64 0.75 7.78 -2.93
C VAL A 64 1.18 7.50 -4.36
N ALA A 65 0.29 6.88 -5.12
CA ALA A 65 0.45 6.64 -6.55
C ALA A 65 -0.74 7.18 -7.35
N ILE A 66 -0.46 7.62 -8.58
CA ILE A 66 -1.49 8.06 -9.52
C ILE A 66 -1.73 6.93 -10.52
N GLY A 67 -2.94 6.40 -10.53
CA GLY A 67 -3.38 5.38 -11.47
C GLY A 67 -4.15 5.94 -12.68
N PRO A 68 -4.72 5.04 -13.50
CA PRO A 68 -5.54 5.40 -14.66
C PRO A 68 -6.70 6.34 -14.29
N GLY A 69 -7.04 7.26 -15.19
CA GLY A 69 -8.10 8.25 -14.93
C GLY A 69 -7.78 9.24 -13.81
N ASN A 70 -6.48 9.44 -13.50
CA ASN A 70 -5.96 10.28 -12.42
C ASN A 70 -6.47 9.86 -11.02
N ARG A 71 -6.83 8.59 -10.84
CA ARG A 71 -7.21 8.07 -9.52
C ARG A 71 -6.02 8.09 -8.59
N ILE A 72 -6.28 8.48 -7.35
CA ILE A 72 -5.25 8.67 -6.33
C ILE A 72 -5.31 7.45 -5.41
N PHE A 73 -4.25 6.68 -5.38
CA PHE A 73 -4.10 5.51 -4.53
C PHE A 73 -3.20 5.87 -3.37
N VAL A 74 -3.68 5.69 -2.15
CA VAL A 74 -2.94 6.02 -0.93
C VAL A 74 -2.73 4.73 -0.15
N VAL A 75 -1.52 4.54 0.33
CA VAL A 75 -1.20 3.48 1.29
C VAL A 75 -0.75 4.11 2.60
N GLY A 76 -1.10 3.47 3.70
CA GLY A 76 -0.70 3.94 5.00
C GLY A 76 -0.78 2.89 6.08
N LYS A 77 -0.78 3.39 7.31
CA LYS A 77 -1.04 2.59 8.51
C LYS A 77 -2.00 3.34 9.43
N THR A 78 -2.78 2.58 10.18
CA THR A 78 -3.90 3.07 11.00
C THR A 78 -3.94 2.34 12.32
N LYS A 79 -4.26 3.05 13.40
CA LYS A 79 -4.74 2.46 14.66
C LYS A 79 -6.26 2.53 14.76
N SER A 80 -6.89 3.28 13.86
CA SER A 80 -8.33 3.51 13.87
C SER A 80 -9.06 2.23 13.48
N VAL A 81 -9.97 1.79 14.35
CA VAL A 81 -10.85 0.64 14.10
C VAL A 81 -12.09 1.04 13.29
N ASP A 82 -12.19 2.32 12.95
CA ASP A 82 -13.35 3.00 12.39
C ASP A 82 -12.99 3.93 11.23
N LEU A 83 -12.00 3.54 10.42
CA LEU A 83 -11.78 4.16 9.12
C LEU A 83 -13.06 4.18 8.27
N PRO A 84 -13.20 5.13 7.32
CA PRO A 84 -14.35 5.21 6.41
C PRO A 84 -14.30 4.11 5.33
N VAL A 85 -14.32 2.85 5.75
CA VAL A 85 -14.32 1.67 4.88
C VAL A 85 -15.56 1.69 3.97
N THR A 86 -15.35 1.38 2.70
CA THR A 86 -16.44 1.29 1.73
C THR A 86 -17.03 -0.13 1.72
N PRO A 87 -18.35 -0.30 1.52
CA PRO A 87 -18.95 -1.63 1.44
C PRO A 87 -18.31 -2.53 0.36
N GLY A 88 -18.15 -3.81 0.67
CA GLY A 88 -17.69 -4.82 -0.30
C GLY A 88 -16.18 -4.86 -0.57
N VAL A 89 -15.37 -4.21 0.29
CA VAL A 89 -13.90 -4.29 0.22
C VAL A 89 -13.35 -5.61 0.74
N PHE A 90 -12.07 -5.86 0.46
CA PHE A 90 -11.37 -7.09 0.83
C PHE A 90 -11.38 -7.35 2.34
N GLN A 91 -11.04 -6.34 3.13
CA GLN A 91 -11.02 -6.42 4.59
C GLN A 91 -11.76 -5.20 5.16
N PRO A 92 -13.06 -5.34 5.48
CA PRO A 92 -13.89 -4.24 5.95
C PRO A 92 -13.63 -3.90 7.43
N ASP A 93 -13.08 -4.83 8.20
CA ASP A 93 -12.88 -4.69 9.63
C ASP A 93 -11.40 -4.68 10.00
N PHE A 94 -11.06 -3.90 11.04
CA PHE A 94 -9.75 -3.92 11.66
C PHE A 94 -9.53 -5.29 12.32
N SER A 95 -8.43 -5.97 11.97
CA SER A 95 -8.17 -7.34 12.45
C SER A 95 -7.35 -7.38 13.73
N GLY A 96 -6.59 -6.34 14.04
CA GLY A 96 -5.69 -6.32 15.20
C GLY A 96 -6.42 -6.34 16.55
N ASP A 97 -5.68 -6.64 17.61
CA ASP A 97 -6.21 -6.68 18.99
C ASP A 97 -6.68 -5.29 19.46
N THR A 98 -7.98 -5.19 19.75
CA THR A 98 -8.66 -3.96 20.20
C THR A 98 -8.93 -3.94 21.70
N SER A 99 -8.44 -4.92 22.47
CA SER A 99 -8.58 -4.96 23.93
C SER A 99 -7.77 -3.88 24.64
N SER A 100 -6.77 -3.30 23.96
CA SER A 100 -5.95 -2.18 24.41
C SER A 100 -6.52 -0.84 23.91
N PRO A 101 -6.45 0.25 24.70
CA PRO A 101 -6.81 1.60 24.24
C PRO A 101 -5.88 2.13 23.13
N SER A 102 -4.73 1.49 22.92
CA SER A 102 -3.87 1.71 21.76
C SER A 102 -3.70 0.38 21.03
N PRO A 103 -4.55 0.09 20.03
CA PRO A 103 -4.37 -1.10 19.19
C PRO A 103 -3.04 -1.00 18.41
N PRO A 104 -2.53 -2.14 17.89
CA PRO A 104 -1.39 -2.12 16.97
C PRO A 104 -1.73 -1.30 15.71
N TYR A 105 -0.73 -0.93 14.90
CA TYR A 105 -1.04 -0.45 13.56
C TYR A 105 -1.49 -1.60 12.66
N GLU A 106 -2.41 -1.29 11.76
CA GLU A 106 -2.77 -2.09 10.59
C GLU A 106 -2.51 -1.29 9.32
N ALA A 107 -2.19 -1.93 8.19
CA ALA A 107 -2.09 -1.20 6.93
C ALA A 107 -3.49 -0.83 6.42
N PHE A 108 -3.60 0.25 5.65
CA PHE A 108 -4.77 0.51 4.84
C PHE A 108 -4.37 0.84 3.41
N VAL A 109 -5.29 0.58 2.47
CA VAL A 109 -5.17 0.99 1.08
C VAL A 109 -6.45 1.70 0.68
N ALA A 110 -6.33 2.90 0.13
CA ALA A 110 -7.44 3.73 -0.30
C ALA A 110 -7.30 4.14 -1.76
N ARG A 111 -8.43 4.33 -2.45
CA ARG A 111 -8.49 4.91 -3.79
C ARG A 111 -9.53 6.02 -3.83
N LEU A 112 -9.12 7.19 -4.27
CA LEU A 112 -9.94 8.40 -4.37
C LEU A 112 -10.07 8.87 -5.82
N THR A 113 -11.17 9.57 -6.09
CA THR A 113 -11.32 10.38 -7.31
C THR A 113 -10.28 11.51 -7.36
N PRO A 114 -9.97 12.06 -8.56
CA PRO A 114 -8.96 13.09 -8.73
C PRO A 114 -9.26 14.41 -8.00
N ASN A 115 -10.53 14.65 -7.67
CA ASN A 115 -10.99 15.83 -6.95
C ASN A 115 -10.99 15.62 -5.42
N LEU A 116 -10.66 14.41 -4.95
CA LEU A 116 -10.71 14.04 -3.54
C LEU A 116 -12.12 14.17 -2.93
N ASP A 117 -13.15 14.01 -3.75
CA ASP A 117 -14.56 14.16 -3.39
C ASP A 117 -15.31 12.83 -3.22
N VAL A 118 -14.70 11.73 -3.68
CA VAL A 118 -15.26 10.38 -3.55
C VAL A 118 -14.15 9.41 -3.16
N LEU A 119 -14.37 8.70 -2.06
CA LEU A 119 -13.59 7.53 -1.67
C LEU A 119 -14.18 6.32 -2.40
N GLU A 120 -13.52 5.87 -3.46
CA GLU A 120 -14.01 4.74 -4.26
C GLU A 120 -13.80 3.42 -3.54
N TYR A 121 -12.69 3.29 -2.81
CA TYR A 121 -12.59 2.28 -1.77
C TYR A 121 -11.60 2.67 -0.68
N LEU A 122 -11.79 2.09 0.51
CA LEU A 122 -10.78 1.95 1.54
C LEU A 122 -10.91 0.58 2.19
N THR A 123 -9.80 -0.14 2.28
CA THR A 123 -9.71 -1.45 2.95
C THR A 123 -8.60 -1.43 3.98
N TYR A 124 -8.80 -2.14 5.09
CA TYR A 124 -7.68 -2.58 5.91
C TYR A 124 -6.85 -3.63 5.15
N LEU A 125 -5.63 -3.85 5.60
CA LEU A 125 -4.75 -4.90 5.09
C LEU A 125 -3.78 -5.33 6.19
N GLY A 126 -4.18 -6.33 6.98
CA GLY A 126 -3.36 -6.81 8.10
C GLY A 126 -3.87 -8.10 8.72
N GLY A 127 -3.12 -8.56 9.72
CA GLY A 127 -3.38 -9.77 10.48
C GLY A 127 -3.78 -9.47 11.93
N SER A 128 -4.14 -10.52 12.66
CA SER A 128 -4.96 -10.36 13.86
C SER A 128 -4.25 -9.96 15.15
N ALA A 129 -2.92 -9.84 15.19
CA ALA A 129 -2.22 -9.84 16.48
C ALA A 129 -0.94 -9.02 16.54
N ALA A 130 -0.60 -8.24 15.50
CA ALA A 130 0.66 -7.52 15.50
C ALA A 130 0.65 -6.27 14.61
N GLU A 131 1.74 -5.51 14.70
CA GLU A 131 1.99 -4.30 13.93
C GLU A 131 2.14 -4.62 12.43
N ASP A 132 1.24 -4.06 11.63
CA ASP A 132 1.21 -4.13 10.18
C ASP A 132 1.14 -2.72 9.59
N GLY A 133 1.77 -2.50 8.44
CA GLY A 133 1.79 -1.18 7.80
C GLY A 133 2.25 -1.22 6.35
N GLY A 134 1.56 -0.48 5.49
CA GLY A 134 1.99 -0.24 4.12
C GLY A 134 2.85 1.02 4.05
N PHE A 135 3.91 0.96 3.25
CA PHE A 135 4.94 2.00 3.18
C PHE A 135 5.23 2.51 1.77
N ASP A 136 4.84 1.76 0.75
CA ASP A 136 5.12 2.08 -0.65
C ASP A 136 4.01 1.49 -1.53
N ILE A 137 3.62 2.22 -2.57
CA ILE A 137 2.57 1.80 -3.51
C ILE A 137 2.94 2.18 -4.95
N ALA A 138 2.81 1.21 -5.85
CA ALA A 138 2.89 1.44 -7.29
C ALA A 138 1.60 0.99 -7.96
N VAL A 139 1.18 1.68 -9.02
CA VAL A 139 -0.03 1.34 -9.77
C VAL A 139 0.30 1.26 -11.25
N ASP A 140 -0.12 0.19 -11.91
CA ASP A 140 0.10 0.02 -13.34
C ASP A 140 -0.98 0.72 -14.20
N SER A 141 -0.83 0.63 -15.53
CA SER A 141 -1.77 1.24 -16.47
C SER A 141 -3.15 0.55 -16.53
N ALA A 142 -3.28 -0.65 -15.97
CA ALA A 142 -4.56 -1.34 -15.80
C ALA A 142 -5.24 -0.97 -14.47
N GLY A 143 -4.56 -0.23 -13.58
CA GLY A 143 -5.06 0.15 -12.26
C GLY A 143 -4.82 -0.91 -11.19
N VAL A 144 -3.93 -1.87 -11.44
CA VAL A 144 -3.50 -2.84 -10.42
C VAL A 144 -2.52 -2.15 -9.48
N ALA A 145 -2.88 -2.09 -8.21
CA ALA A 145 -2.01 -1.57 -7.15
C ALA A 145 -1.14 -2.69 -6.56
N VAL A 146 0.16 -2.43 -6.45
CA VAL A 146 1.12 -3.26 -5.70
C VAL A 146 1.54 -2.47 -4.49
N VAL A 147 1.33 -3.04 -3.31
CA VAL A 147 1.65 -2.42 -2.02
C VAL A 147 2.80 -3.20 -1.38
N ALA A 148 3.83 -2.47 -0.96
CA ALA A 148 4.90 -3.01 -0.12
C ALA A 148 4.78 -2.46 1.31
N GLY A 149 5.15 -3.29 2.27
CA GLY A 149 4.91 -3.01 3.68
C GLY A 149 5.68 -3.93 4.62
N ARG A 150 5.36 -3.80 5.90
CA ARG A 150 5.81 -4.71 6.94
C ARG A 150 4.60 -5.34 7.58
N THR A 151 4.69 -6.64 7.83
CA THR A 151 3.80 -7.33 8.76
C THR A 151 4.62 -8.01 9.85
N SER A 152 4.13 -7.94 11.09
CA SER A 152 4.66 -8.77 12.17
C SER A 152 3.72 -9.88 12.59
N SER A 153 2.51 -9.90 12.02
CA SER A 153 1.46 -10.90 12.22
C SER A 153 1.91 -12.28 11.75
N ALA A 154 1.51 -13.32 12.49
CA ALA A 154 1.78 -14.72 12.10
C ALA A 154 0.98 -15.12 10.85
N PHE A 155 -0.22 -14.56 10.71
CA PHE A 155 -1.16 -14.80 9.63
C PHE A 155 -1.55 -13.45 9.00
N PHE A 156 -0.83 -13.06 7.96
CA PHE A 156 -1.19 -11.91 7.13
C PHE A 156 -2.07 -12.40 5.97
N PRO A 157 -3.02 -11.60 5.43
CA PRO A 157 -3.86 -12.05 4.33
C PRO A 157 -3.02 -12.44 3.10
N PHE A 158 -3.23 -13.65 2.59
CA PHE A 158 -2.56 -14.16 1.40
C PHE A 158 -3.54 -14.88 0.47
N THR A 159 -3.18 -14.97 -0.80
CA THR A 159 -3.87 -15.83 -1.75
C THR A 159 -3.29 -17.25 -1.70
N LYS A 160 -4.14 -18.26 -1.88
CA LYS A 160 -3.70 -19.66 -1.93
C LYS A 160 -2.60 -19.85 -2.98
N GLY A 161 -1.50 -20.50 -2.59
CA GLY A 161 -0.35 -20.69 -3.47
C GLY A 161 0.66 -19.54 -3.43
N ALA A 162 0.53 -18.61 -2.49
CA ALA A 162 1.60 -17.68 -2.15
C ALA A 162 2.88 -18.44 -1.78
N LEU A 163 4.04 -17.82 -2.04
CA LEU A 163 5.34 -18.42 -1.71
C LEU A 163 5.46 -18.78 -0.22
N PHE A 164 4.80 -18.01 0.64
CA PHE A 164 4.67 -18.26 2.07
C PHE A 164 3.25 -17.92 2.51
N GLU A 165 2.64 -18.83 3.27
CA GLU A 165 1.28 -18.71 3.83
C GLU A 165 1.31 -18.46 5.35
N GLN A 166 2.50 -18.27 5.93
CA GLN A 166 2.70 -17.93 7.34
C GLN A 166 4.08 -17.28 7.52
N LYS A 167 4.25 -16.46 8.56
CA LYS A 167 5.56 -15.95 8.96
C LYS A 167 6.54 -17.12 9.20
N ALA A 168 7.71 -17.07 8.54
CA ALA A 168 8.68 -18.15 8.60
C ALA A 168 9.14 -18.51 10.03
N SER A 169 9.20 -17.54 10.94
CA SER A 169 9.57 -17.77 12.35
C SER A 169 8.46 -18.41 13.19
N SER A 170 7.22 -18.44 12.72
CA SER A 170 6.10 -19.13 13.37
C SER A 170 5.77 -20.49 12.73
N MET A 171 6.54 -20.89 11.72
CA MET A 171 6.55 -22.27 11.24
C MET A 171 7.20 -23.13 12.32
N THR A 172 6.44 -23.98 12.99
CA THR A 172 7.04 -25.06 13.80
C THR A 172 7.86 -25.95 12.85
N PRO A 173 9.04 -26.47 13.25
CA PRO A 173 9.78 -27.41 12.43
C PRO A 173 9.07 -28.77 12.47
N SER A 174 7.92 -28.87 11.80
CA SER A 174 7.20 -30.13 11.60
C SER A 174 6.28 -30.03 10.39
N SER A 175 6.85 -29.68 9.25
CA SER A 175 6.52 -30.25 7.93
C SER A 175 7.42 -29.56 6.90
N ALA A 176 8.73 -29.80 7.02
CA ALA A 176 9.56 -29.77 5.84
C ALA A 176 8.92 -30.77 4.86
N VAL A 177 8.29 -30.25 3.81
CA VAL A 177 7.91 -31.04 2.65
C VAL A 177 9.16 -31.78 2.24
N SER A 178 9.17 -33.08 2.50
CA SER A 178 10.24 -33.98 2.08
C SER A 178 10.37 -33.82 0.57
N THR A 179 11.50 -33.29 0.12
CA THR A 179 12.03 -33.36 -1.26
C THR A 179 11.04 -33.05 -2.40
N PRO A 180 11.24 -32.00 -3.22
CA PRO A 180 10.52 -31.93 -4.49
C PRO A 180 10.86 -33.19 -5.32
N PRO A 181 9.89 -33.82 -6.00
CA PRO A 181 10.21 -34.94 -6.88
C PRO A 181 11.20 -34.44 -7.93
N ALA A 182 12.36 -35.09 -7.99
CA ALA A 182 13.38 -34.85 -9.00
C ALA A 182 12.80 -35.12 -10.40
N ARG A 183 12.18 -34.11 -11.00
CA ARG A 183 11.95 -34.10 -12.45
C ARG A 183 13.22 -33.54 -13.07
N GLY A 184 13.97 -34.42 -13.71
CA GLY A 184 15.24 -34.11 -14.35
C GLY A 184 15.12 -32.93 -15.30
N CYS A 185 15.66 -31.79 -14.90
CA CYS A 185 15.99 -30.71 -15.79
C CYS A 185 17.38 -31.01 -16.36
N SER A 186 17.45 -31.67 -17.53
CA SER A 186 18.73 -31.81 -18.24
C SER A 186 19.09 -30.47 -18.87
N ILE A 187 20.12 -29.80 -18.35
CA ILE A 187 20.72 -28.64 -18.99
C ILE A 187 21.50 -29.15 -20.22
N ARG A 188 20.93 -29.02 -21.43
CA ARG A 188 21.73 -29.10 -22.64
C ARG A 188 22.53 -27.80 -22.77
N ARG A 189 23.84 -27.87 -22.52
CA ARG A 189 24.78 -26.84 -22.96
C ARG A 189 24.74 -26.75 -24.49
N THR A 190 24.16 -25.70 -25.04
CA THR A 190 24.43 -25.30 -26.42
C THR A 190 25.82 -24.68 -26.46
N SER A 191 26.77 -25.37 -27.08
CA SER A 191 28.12 -24.85 -27.31
C SER A 191 28.05 -23.64 -28.24
N VAL A 192 28.52 -22.50 -27.75
CA VAL A 192 28.71 -21.26 -28.51
C VAL A 192 29.75 -21.48 -29.61
N ALA A 193 29.40 -21.18 -30.86
CA ALA A 193 30.33 -21.21 -32.00
C ALA A 193 31.39 -20.09 -31.90
N PRO A 194 32.64 -20.32 -32.36
CA PRO A 194 33.71 -19.34 -32.19
C PRO A 194 33.56 -18.14 -33.13
N ARG A 195 33.82 -16.94 -32.57
CA ARG A 195 33.86 -15.65 -33.28
C ARG A 195 34.89 -15.67 -34.42
N ARG A 196 34.48 -15.39 -35.66
CA ARG A 196 35.39 -15.09 -36.76
C ARG A 196 35.97 -13.67 -36.60
N LYS A 197 37.28 -13.58 -36.48
CA LYS A 197 38.07 -12.34 -36.57
C LYS A 197 37.97 -11.78 -37.99
N TRP A 198 37.69 -10.48 -38.11
CA TRP A 198 37.88 -9.73 -39.35
C TRP A 198 39.28 -9.12 -39.33
N THR A 199 40.12 -9.50 -40.29
CA THR A 199 41.40 -8.84 -40.56
C THR A 199 41.23 -7.86 -41.72
N THR A 200 41.53 -6.59 -41.49
CA THR A 200 41.66 -5.58 -42.54
C THR A 200 43.03 -5.72 -43.21
N LYS A 201 43.06 -5.86 -44.54
CA LYS A 201 44.24 -5.59 -45.37
C LYS A 201 43.98 -4.34 -46.20
N ARG A 202 44.65 -3.24 -45.85
CA ARG A 202 45.21 -2.26 -46.81
C ARG A 202 46.57 -2.85 -47.24
N SER A 203 47.14 -2.71 -48.44
CA SER A 203 47.22 -1.66 -49.49
C SER A 203 47.84 -2.37 -50.74
N PRO A 204 48.26 -1.73 -51.86
CA PRO A 204 48.36 -0.30 -52.21
C PRO A 204 47.22 0.21 -53.10
#